data_AF-A0A8J6L5I0-F1
#
_entry.id   AF-A0A8J6L5I0-F1
#
_cell.length_a   1.000
_cell.length_b   1.000
_cell.length_c   1.000
_cell.angle_alpha   90.00
_cell.angle_beta   90.00
_cell.angle_gamma   90.00
#
_symmetry.space_group_name_H-M   'P 1'
#
loop_
_entity.id
_entity.type
_entity.pdbx_description
1 polymer ?
#
loop_
_entity_poly.entity_id
_entity_poly.type
_entity_poly.pdbx_seq_one_letter_code
_entity_poly.pdbx_strand_id
1 'polypeptide(L)'
;MKIFMVLAVCPGADPLVEQVRVLGLLHEDLHGPGPIGALSTLAHTEVTLSGKMYQTSASILCRRPQQRATYQTWWFSILPDFSLDLHERLPLHSKLPSSHTTQVDPTTHLTFNLHLSEKEREARDSLTLPFQFSSEKQQALLRSGPGQKTSHIFYEPDAFDDVDQEDPDDDLDI
;
A
#
# COMPACT_ATOMS: atom_id res chain seq x y z
N MET A 1 -17.12 -4.51 19.46
CA MET A 1 -16.68 -5.92 19.40
C MET A 1 -15.79 -6.08 18.19
N LYS A 2 -14.51 -6.39 18.40
CA LYS A 2 -13.57 -6.74 17.34
C LYS A 2 -13.27 -8.22 17.41
N ILE A 3 -13.68 -8.96 16.38
CA ILE A 3 -13.42 -10.39 16.27
C ILE A 3 -12.29 -10.56 15.26
N PHE A 4 -11.21 -11.20 15.69
CA PHE A 4 -10.13 -11.62 14.81
C PHE A 4 -10.38 -13.06 14.37
N MET A 5 -10.38 -13.27 13.06
CA MET A 5 -10.29 -14.59 12.46
C MET A 5 -8.88 -14.74 11.89
N VAL A 6 -8.13 -15.70 12.42
CA VAL A 6 -6.77 -16.01 11.96
C VAL A 6 -6.83 -17.28 11.13
N LEU A 7 -6.36 -17.18 9.88
CA LEU A 7 -6.06 -18.34 9.04
C LEU A 7 -4.54 -18.53 9.03
N ALA A 8 -4.08 -19.66 9.57
CA ALA A 8 -2.68 -20.09 9.45
C ALA A 8 -2.60 -21.30 8.52
N VAL A 9 -1.65 -21.24 7.59
CA VAL A 9 -1.32 -22.35 6.71
C VAL A 9 -0.01 -22.95 7.22
N CYS A 10 -0.06 -24.22 7.63
CA CYS A 10 1.15 -24.95 8.00
C CYS A 10 1.63 -25.72 6.76
N PRO A 11 2.79 -25.36 6.17
CA PRO A 11 3.38 -26.18 5.14
C PRO A 11 3.80 -27.51 5.79
N GLY A 12 3.25 -28.62 5.29
CA GLY A 12 3.72 -29.95 5.66
C GLY A 12 5.18 -30.12 5.26
N ALA A 13 5.95 -30.87 6.05
CA ALA A 13 7.37 -31.11 5.79
C ALA A 13 7.64 -31.87 4.47
N ASP A 14 6.60 -32.48 3.88
CA ASP A 14 6.65 -33.14 2.58
C ASP A 14 5.67 -32.48 1.59
N PRO A 15 6.03 -32.34 0.30
CA PRO A 15 5.14 -31.79 -0.74
C PRO A 15 3.91 -32.65 -1.05
N LEU A 16 3.80 -33.83 -0.44
CA LEU A 16 2.64 -34.74 -0.48
C LEU A 16 1.71 -34.58 0.74
N VAL A 17 2.08 -33.76 1.73
CA VAL A 17 1.29 -33.56 2.94
C VAL A 17 0.25 -32.47 2.73
N GLU A 18 -0.99 -32.84 3.03
CA GLU A 18 -2.18 -32.02 2.97
C GLU A 18 -1.96 -30.66 3.64
N GLN A 19 -2.31 -29.57 2.95
CA GLN A 19 -2.17 -28.22 3.49
C GLN A 19 -3.17 -28.02 4.63
N VAL A 20 -2.70 -28.09 5.88
CA VAL A 20 -3.56 -27.86 7.04
C VAL A 20 -3.85 -26.37 7.18
N ARG A 21 -5.15 -26.03 7.22
CA ARG A 21 -5.64 -24.68 7.48
C ARG A 21 -6.23 -24.63 8.88
N VAL A 22 -5.64 -23.81 9.74
CA VAL A 22 -6.13 -23.58 11.10
C VAL A 22 -6.94 -22.30 11.11
N LEU A 23 -8.16 -22.37 11.64
CA LEU A 23 -9.04 -21.23 11.86
C LEU A 23 -9.17 -20.95 13.35
N GLY A 24 -8.79 -19.75 13.78
CA GLY A 24 -8.98 -19.29 15.15
C GLY A 24 -9.91 -18.08 15.21
N LEU A 25 -10.88 -18.10 16.11
CA LEU A 25 -11.73 -16.95 16.42
C LEU A 25 -11.35 -16.39 17.80
N LEU A 26 -11.07 -15.09 17.86
CA LEU A 26 -10.63 -14.41 19.07
C LEU A 26 -11.41 -13.10 19.26
N HIS A 27 -11.73 -12.78 20.51
CA HIS A 27 -12.32 -11.49 20.87
C HIS A 27 -11.26 -10.56 21.46
N GLU A 28 -10.99 -9.42 20.82
CA GLU A 28 -9.91 -8.49 21.21
C GLU A 28 -9.96 -8.14 22.70
N ASP A 29 -11.15 -7.83 23.21
CA ASP A 29 -11.33 -7.32 24.58
C ASP A 29 -11.04 -8.36 25.68
N LEU A 30 -10.86 -9.64 25.34
CA LEU A 30 -10.57 -10.72 26.29
C LEU A 30 -9.08 -11.06 26.41
N HIS A 31 -8.23 -10.47 25.55
CA HIS A 31 -6.82 -10.80 25.48
C HIS A 31 -5.94 -9.55 25.57
N GLY A 32 -4.77 -9.69 26.20
CA GLY A 32 -3.75 -8.64 26.22
C GLY A 32 -3.07 -8.47 24.85
N PRO A 33 -2.32 -7.38 24.65
CA PRO A 33 -1.66 -7.08 23.36
C PRO A 33 -0.61 -8.14 22.96
N GLY A 34 0.00 -8.83 23.92
CA GLY A 34 1.03 -9.85 23.67
C GLY A 34 0.51 -11.05 22.84
N PRO A 35 -0.48 -11.82 23.36
CA PRO A 35 -1.07 -12.94 22.62
C PRO A 35 -1.64 -12.55 21.26
N ILE A 36 -2.28 -11.37 21.17
CA ILE A 36 -2.85 -10.84 19.92
C ILE A 36 -1.74 -10.59 18.89
N GLY A 37 -0.63 -9.94 19.29
CA GLY A 37 0.50 -9.67 18.41
C GLY A 37 1.20 -10.94 17.91
N ALA A 38 1.33 -11.95 18.79
CA ALA A 38 1.89 -13.25 18.42
C ALA A 38 1.02 -13.96 17.37
N LEU A 39 -0.30 -14.00 17.59
CA LEU A 39 -1.23 -14.59 16.63
C LEU A 39 -1.26 -13.82 15.30
N SER A 40 -1.21 -12.49 15.33
CA SER A 40 -1.15 -11.66 14.12
C SER A 40 0.10 -11.95 13.30
N THR A 41 1.25 -12.18 13.94
CA THR A 41 2.52 -12.51 13.26
C THR A 41 2.50 -13.91 12.64
N LEU A 42 1.81 -14.88 13.28
CA LEU A 42 1.65 -16.24 12.77
C LEU A 42 0.56 -16.34 11.67
N ALA A 43 -0.37 -15.39 11.63
CA ALA A 43 -1.49 -15.39 10.70
C ALA A 43 -1.06 -15.05 9.27
N HIS A 44 -1.45 -15.89 8.31
CA HIS A 44 -1.38 -15.55 6.89
C HIS A 44 -2.54 -14.65 6.47
N THR A 45 -3.73 -14.91 7.01
CA THR A 45 -4.89 -14.06 6.82
C THR A 45 -5.45 -13.68 8.18
N GLU A 46 -5.69 -12.39 8.35
CA GLU A 46 -6.32 -11.82 9.52
C GLU A 46 -7.58 -11.10 9.07
N VAL A 47 -8.73 -11.50 9.61
CA VAL A 47 -10.00 -10.80 9.37
C VAL A 47 -10.45 -10.16 10.67
N THR A 48 -10.58 -8.84 10.66
CA THR A 48 -11.09 -8.07 11.80
C THR A 48 -12.49 -7.59 11.50
N LEU A 49 -13.46 -8.05 12.28
CA LEU A 49 -14.83 -7.55 12.23
C LEU A 49 -14.96 -6.33 13.13
N SER A 50 -15.55 -5.24 12.66
CA SER A 50 -15.87 -4.07 13.48
C SER A 50 -17.32 -3.67 13.27
N GLY A 51 -18.03 -3.37 14.35
CA GLY A 51 -19.45 -2.98 14.31
C GLY A 51 -19.68 -1.72 15.13
N LYS A 52 -20.17 -0.66 14.47
CA LYS A 52 -20.83 0.50 15.11
C LYS A 52 -22.32 0.42 14.82
N MET A 53 -23.14 1.13 15.60
CA MET A 53 -24.61 1.05 15.70
C MET A 53 -25.43 0.95 14.38
N TYR A 54 -24.85 1.22 13.22
CA TYR A 54 -25.47 1.16 11.89
C TYR A 54 -24.51 0.75 10.76
N GLN A 55 -23.25 0.39 11.06
CA GLN A 55 -22.27 0.04 10.04
C GLN A 55 -21.32 -1.04 10.59
N THR A 56 -21.43 -2.23 10.00
CA THR A 56 -20.51 -3.34 10.22
C THR A 56 -19.54 -3.44 9.06
N SER A 57 -18.27 -3.66 9.38
CA SER A 57 -17.20 -3.83 8.40
C SER A 57 -16.30 -5.00 8.77
N ALA A 58 -15.73 -5.63 7.75
CA ALA A 58 -14.71 -6.66 7.85
C ALA A 58 -13.46 -6.15 7.14
N SER A 59 -12.36 -5.96 7.88
CA SER A 59 -11.06 -5.74 7.26
C SER A 59 -10.30 -7.05 7.15
N ILE A 60 -9.71 -7.30 5.99
CA ILE A 60 -8.97 -8.51 5.65
C ILE A 60 -7.55 -8.10 5.33
N LEU A 61 -6.59 -8.61 6.10
CA LEU A 61 -5.17 -8.48 5.86
C LEU A 61 -4.61 -9.83 5.43
N CYS A 62 -4.11 -9.90 4.20
CA CYS A 62 -3.52 -11.09 3.62
C CYS A 62 -2.01 -10.91 3.45
N ARG A 63 -1.23 -11.78 4.07
CA ARG A 63 0.23 -11.87 3.97
C ARG A 63 0.57 -13.09 3.13
N ARG A 64 1.20 -12.88 1.98
CA ARG A 64 1.65 -13.96 1.10
C ARG A 64 3.17 -14.07 1.19
N PRO A 65 3.75 -15.27 1.17
CA PRO A 65 5.20 -15.42 1.03
C PRO A 65 5.66 -14.66 -0.22
N GLN A 66 6.70 -13.83 -0.09
CA GLN A 66 7.33 -13.08 -1.20
C GLN A 66 6.49 -11.95 -1.83
N GLN A 67 5.29 -11.64 -1.34
CA GLN A 67 4.50 -10.50 -1.83
C GLN A 67 4.15 -9.50 -0.73
N ARG A 68 4.01 -8.23 -1.13
CA ARG A 68 3.50 -7.17 -0.25
C ARG A 68 2.15 -7.57 0.35
N ALA A 69 2.00 -7.37 1.66
CA ALA A 69 0.74 -7.64 2.34
C ALA A 69 -0.39 -6.80 1.72
N THR A 70 -1.54 -7.42 1.45
CA THR A 70 -2.72 -6.76 0.89
C THR A 70 -3.75 -6.51 1.98
N TYR A 71 -4.34 -5.32 1.96
CA TYR A 71 -5.36 -4.89 2.91
C TYR A 71 -6.65 -4.54 2.16
N GLN A 72 -7.76 -5.20 2.53
CA GLN A 72 -9.08 -4.97 1.94
C GLN A 72 -10.11 -4.74 3.04
N THR A 73 -11.03 -3.81 2.82
CA THR A 73 -12.14 -3.56 3.75
C THR A 73 -13.46 -3.77 3.02
N TRP A 74 -14.33 -4.57 3.62
CA TRP A 74 -15.67 -4.87 3.16
C TRP A 74 -16.69 -4.30 4.16
N TRP A 75 -17.80 -3.78 3.65
CA TRP A 75 -18.93 -3.37 4.47
C TRP A 75 -20.03 -4.40 4.28
N PHE A 76 -20.73 -4.73 5.37
CA PHE A 76 -21.80 -5.70 5.31
C PHE A 76 -22.89 -5.37 6.32
N SER A 77 -24.09 -5.86 6.08
CA SER A 77 -25.20 -5.86 7.03
C SER A 77 -25.59 -7.30 7.32
N ILE A 78 -25.84 -7.61 8.59
CA ILE A 78 -26.36 -8.93 8.99
C ILE A 78 -27.89 -8.82 8.97
N LEU A 79 -28.53 -9.60 8.11
CA LEU A 79 -29.98 -9.66 8.01
C LEU A 79 -30.58 -10.49 9.17
N PRO A 80 -31.89 -10.35 9.47
CA PRO A 80 -32.53 -11.08 10.57
C PRO A 80 -32.49 -12.61 10.46
N ASP A 81 -32.26 -13.12 9.25
CA ASP A 81 -32.07 -14.54 8.93
C ASP A 81 -30.59 -14.99 9.04
N PHE A 82 -29.71 -14.13 9.55
CA PHE A 82 -28.26 -14.29 9.62
C PHE A 82 -27.55 -14.33 8.25
N SER A 83 -28.24 -14.01 7.17
CA SER A 83 -27.62 -13.81 5.87
C SER A 83 -26.78 -12.52 5.88
N LEU A 84 -25.68 -12.52 5.12
CA LEU A 84 -24.83 -11.35 4.96
C LEU A 84 -25.20 -10.61 3.68
N ASP A 85 -25.59 -9.35 3.81
CA ASP A 85 -25.74 -8.41 2.69
C ASP A 85 -24.43 -7.64 2.54
N LEU A 86 -23.66 -7.97 1.51
CA LEU A 86 -22.33 -7.40 1.27
C LEU A 86 -22.47 -6.11 0.46
N HIS A 87 -22.05 -5.00 1.06
CA HIS A 87 -21.92 -3.73 0.36
C HIS A 87 -20.53 -3.74 -0.29
N GLU A 88 -20.50 -4.05 -1.59
CA GLU A 88 -19.27 -3.95 -2.38
C GLU A 88 -18.69 -2.56 -2.17
N ARG A 89 -17.37 -2.50 -1.92
CA ARG A 89 -16.59 -1.27 -1.97
C ARG A 89 -17.03 -0.59 -3.24
N LEU A 90 -17.80 0.50 -3.17
CA LEU A 90 -17.84 1.40 -4.30
C LEU A 90 -16.36 1.70 -4.56
N PRO A 91 -15.79 1.28 -5.70
CA PRO A 91 -14.68 2.06 -6.17
C PRO A 91 -15.23 3.48 -6.17
N LEU A 92 -14.44 4.45 -5.76
CA LEU A 92 -14.70 5.82 -6.14
C LEU A 92 -14.58 5.96 -7.68
N HIS A 93 -15.17 5.07 -8.48
CA HIS A 93 -15.76 5.45 -9.74
C HIS A 93 -17.01 6.24 -9.40
N SER A 94 -16.78 7.52 -9.14
CA SER A 94 -17.80 8.53 -9.35
C SER A 94 -18.46 8.22 -10.69
N LYS A 95 -19.69 7.67 -10.66
CA LYS A 95 -20.63 7.88 -11.74
C LYS A 95 -20.79 9.39 -11.83
N LEU A 96 -20.03 10.01 -12.71
CA LEU A 96 -20.28 11.35 -13.18
C LEU A 96 -21.68 11.28 -13.82
N PRO A 97 -22.70 11.97 -13.30
CA PRO A 97 -23.89 12.21 -14.09
C PRO A 97 -23.43 13.06 -15.28
N SER A 98 -23.60 12.52 -16.48
CA SER A 98 -23.65 13.29 -17.70
C SER A 98 -24.78 14.31 -17.57
N SER A 99 -24.45 15.47 -17.00
CA SER A 99 -25.26 16.67 -17.07
C SER A 99 -24.32 17.82 -17.40
N HIS A 100 -24.40 18.25 -18.65
CA HIS A 100 -23.72 19.41 -19.19
C HIS A 100 -24.10 20.63 -18.36
N THR A 101 -23.22 21.08 -17.45
CA THR A 101 -23.24 22.44 -16.89
C THR A 101 -21.88 22.74 -16.28
N THR A 102 -21.19 23.72 -16.88
CA THR A 102 -20.11 24.55 -16.34
C THR A 102 -18.99 23.81 -15.59
N GLN A 103 -17.84 23.69 -16.26
CA GLN A 103 -16.56 23.27 -15.69
C GLN A 103 -16.20 24.14 -14.48
N VAL A 104 -16.67 23.76 -13.29
CA VAL A 104 -16.23 24.35 -12.02
C VAL A 104 -14.89 23.72 -11.70
N ASP A 105 -13.88 24.56 -11.50
CA ASP A 105 -12.55 24.11 -11.08
C ASP A 105 -12.70 23.30 -9.77
N PRO A 106 -12.29 22.02 -9.74
CA PRO A 106 -12.43 21.14 -8.58
C PRO A 106 -11.68 21.65 -7.34
N THR A 107 -10.79 22.63 -7.50
CA THR A 107 -10.03 23.23 -6.40
C THR A 107 -10.78 24.35 -5.65
N THR A 108 -11.98 24.74 -6.11
CA THR A 108 -12.74 25.89 -5.56
C THR A 108 -13.28 25.70 -4.13
N HIS A 109 -13.43 24.46 -3.65
CA HIS A 109 -13.96 24.15 -2.31
C HIS A 109 -12.90 23.73 -1.29
N LEU A 110 -11.63 23.95 -1.58
CA LEU A 110 -10.55 23.61 -0.66
C LEU A 110 -10.36 24.73 0.36
N THR A 111 -10.16 24.34 1.62
CA THR A 111 -9.80 25.26 2.71
C THR A 111 -8.34 25.76 2.60
N PHE A 112 -7.61 25.30 1.59
CA PHE A 112 -6.24 25.70 1.28
C PHE A 112 -6.07 25.86 -0.23
N ASN A 113 -5.15 26.74 -0.64
CA ASN A 113 -4.89 27.03 -2.03
C ASN A 113 -3.96 25.96 -2.65
N LEU A 114 -4.38 25.35 -3.76
CA LEU A 114 -3.55 24.45 -4.56
C LEU A 114 -2.82 25.14 -5.73
N HIS A 115 -3.21 26.37 -6.05
CA HIS A 115 -2.59 27.17 -7.09
C HIS A 115 -1.42 27.95 -6.50
N LEU A 116 -0.24 27.76 -7.09
CA LEU A 116 0.92 28.58 -6.75
C LEU A 116 0.71 29.98 -7.32
N SER A 117 0.90 31.00 -6.49
CA SER A 117 1.09 32.36 -6.97
C SER A 117 2.38 32.46 -7.79
N GLU A 118 2.48 33.48 -8.65
CA GLU A 118 3.68 33.75 -9.45
C GLU A 118 4.95 33.79 -8.60
N LYS A 119 4.89 34.43 -7.43
CA LYS A 119 5.99 34.50 -6.46
C LYS A 119 6.38 33.15 -5.88
N GLU A 120 5.41 32.29 -5.57
CA GLU A 120 5.69 30.95 -5.03
C GLU A 120 6.29 30.04 -6.10
N ARG A 121 5.84 30.18 -7.34
CA ARG A 121 6.41 29.47 -8.49
C ARG A 121 7.85 29.90 -8.72
N GLU A 122 8.14 31.19 -8.74
CA GLU A 122 9.51 31.72 -8.84
C GLU A 122 10.41 31.22 -7.69
N ALA A 123 9.88 31.22 -6.46
CA ALA A 123 10.60 30.72 -5.29
C ALA A 123 10.90 29.22 -5.40
N ARG A 124 9.94 28.42 -5.89
CA ARG A 124 10.12 26.98 -6.12
C ARG A 124 11.16 26.72 -7.22
N ASP A 125 11.07 27.45 -8.32
CA ASP A 125 11.93 27.26 -9.49
C ASP A 125 13.38 27.74 -9.23
N SER A 126 13.58 28.69 -8.30
CA SER A 126 14.91 29.15 -7.85
C SER A 126 15.52 28.32 -6.72
N LEU A 127 14.75 27.43 -6.09
CA LEU A 127 15.22 26.60 -5.00
C LEU A 127 16.21 25.55 -5.55
N THR A 128 17.48 25.64 -5.15
CA THR A 128 18.48 24.61 -5.48
C THR A 128 18.30 23.40 -4.58
N LEU A 129 18.07 22.22 -5.16
CA LEU A 129 17.96 20.98 -4.40
C LEU A 129 19.32 20.60 -3.78
N PRO A 130 19.37 20.10 -2.52
CA PRO A 130 20.62 19.80 -1.81
C PRO A 130 21.58 18.85 -2.53
N PHE A 131 21.06 17.98 -3.41
CA PHE A 131 21.82 16.96 -4.13
C PHE A 131 21.85 17.18 -5.65
N GLN A 132 21.36 18.31 -6.14
CA GLN A 132 21.42 18.64 -7.55
C GLN A 132 22.75 19.34 -7.86
N PHE A 133 23.69 18.57 -8.40
CA PHE A 133 24.93 19.12 -8.93
C PHE A 133 24.70 19.77 -10.30
N SER A 134 25.39 20.87 -10.59
CA SER A 134 25.44 21.40 -11.96
C SER A 134 26.06 20.37 -12.90
N SER A 135 25.70 20.41 -14.19
CA SER A 135 26.29 19.53 -15.21
C SER A 135 27.82 19.59 -15.18
N GLU A 136 28.40 20.77 -14.97
CA GLU A 136 29.84 20.95 -14.80
C GLU A 136 30.40 20.23 -13.56
N LYS A 137 29.74 20.33 -12.40
CA LYS A 137 30.15 19.65 -11.17
C LYS A 137 29.98 18.13 -11.26
N GLN A 138 28.92 17.65 -11.91
CA GLN A 138 28.75 16.23 -12.22
C GLN A 138 29.88 15.74 -13.11
N GLN A 139 30.21 16.48 -14.17
CA GLN A 139 31.31 16.12 -15.07
C GLN A 139 32.66 16.17 -14.37
N ALA A 140 32.90 17.11 -13.45
CA ALA A 140 34.13 17.18 -12.67
C ALA A 140 34.26 16.01 -11.67
N LEU A 141 33.15 15.54 -11.10
CA LEU A 141 33.13 14.37 -10.21
C LEU A 141 33.24 13.04 -10.98
N LEU A 142 32.69 12.98 -12.19
CA LEU A 142 32.71 11.78 -13.04
C LEU A 142 33.99 11.67 -13.89
N ARG A 143 34.68 12.78 -14.16
CA ARG A 143 35.97 12.76 -14.87
C ARG A 143 37.10 12.52 -13.88
N SER A 144 37.78 11.40 -14.05
CA SER A 144 39.04 11.13 -13.35
C SER A 144 40.04 12.24 -13.65
N GLY A 145 40.49 12.96 -12.61
CA GLY A 145 41.57 13.94 -12.75
C GLY A 145 42.86 13.25 -13.22
N PRO A 146 43.77 13.97 -13.91
CA PRO A 146 45.05 13.40 -14.35
C PRO A 146 45.85 12.97 -13.12
N GLY A 147 45.85 11.65 -12.83
CA GLY A 147 46.50 11.06 -11.65
C GLY A 147 45.60 10.16 -10.78
N GLN A 148 44.29 10.10 -11.01
CA GLN A 148 43.42 9.18 -10.27
C GLN A 148 43.41 7.78 -10.89
N LYS A 149 43.76 6.77 -10.09
CA LYS A 149 43.59 5.35 -10.43
C LYS A 149 42.10 5.08 -10.67
N THR A 150 41.77 4.39 -11.76
CA THR A 150 40.39 4.03 -12.13
C THR A 150 39.78 3.14 -11.04
N SER A 151 39.05 3.71 -10.10
CA SER A 151 38.26 2.94 -9.13
C SER A 151 37.04 2.38 -9.87
N HIS A 152 37.19 1.18 -10.41
CA HIS A 152 36.07 0.44 -10.98
C HIS A 152 35.22 -0.12 -9.84
N ILE A 153 33.96 0.30 -9.77
CA ILE A 153 32.96 -0.37 -8.95
C ILE A 153 32.52 -1.59 -9.75
N PHE A 154 32.94 -2.76 -9.33
CA PHE A 154 32.45 -4.02 -9.87
C PHE A 154 31.21 -4.40 -9.07
N TYR A 155 30.07 -4.30 -9.71
CA TYR A 155 28.82 -4.81 -9.17
C TYR A 155 28.60 -6.22 -9.73
N GLU A 156 28.51 -7.19 -8.84
CA GLU A 156 28.05 -8.54 -9.17
C GLU A 156 26.58 -8.63 -8.74
N PRO A 157 25.64 -8.78 -9.69
CA PRO A 157 24.25 -9.03 -9.35
C PRO A 157 24.16 -10.29 -8.51
N ASP A 158 23.54 -10.19 -7.34
CA ASP A 158 23.27 -11.37 -6.52
C ASP A 158 21.97 -12.06 -6.98
N ALA A 159 21.71 -13.25 -6.43
CA ALA A 159 20.53 -14.04 -6.80
C ALA A 159 19.19 -13.44 -6.36
N PHE A 160 19.21 -12.29 -5.67
CA PHE A 160 18.05 -11.54 -5.21
C PHE A 160 17.97 -10.15 -5.85
N ASP A 161 18.86 -9.85 -6.80
CA ASP A 161 18.81 -8.65 -7.61
C ASP A 161 17.78 -8.85 -8.73
N ASP A 162 16.53 -8.92 -8.29
CA ASP A 162 15.36 -9.06 -9.12
C ASP A 162 15.23 -7.74 -9.90
N VAL A 163 15.78 -7.71 -11.13
CA VAL A 163 15.38 -6.70 -12.11
C VAL A 163 13.92 -6.99 -12.46
N ASP A 164 13.02 -6.46 -11.64
CA ASP A 164 11.60 -6.48 -11.87
C ASP A 164 11.35 -5.91 -13.27
N GLN A 165 10.86 -6.74 -14.19
CA GLN A 165 10.56 -6.31 -15.56
C GLN A 165 9.28 -5.46 -15.65
N GLU A 166 8.66 -5.17 -14.50
CA GLU A 166 7.47 -4.34 -14.41
C GLU A 166 7.95 -2.90 -14.30
N ASP A 167 7.99 -2.21 -15.45
CA ASP A 167 8.31 -0.79 -15.51
C ASP A 167 7.22 -0.04 -14.71
N PRO A 168 7.56 0.65 -13.61
CA PRO A 168 6.56 1.31 -12.77
C PRO A 168 5.89 2.52 -13.47
N ASP A 169 6.20 2.80 -14.73
CA ASP A 169 5.54 3.79 -15.57
C ASP A 169 4.63 3.20 -16.67
N ASP A 170 4.58 1.87 -16.85
CA ASP A 170 3.76 1.20 -17.89
C ASP A 170 2.24 1.32 -17.64
N ASP A 171 1.82 1.63 -16.41
CA ASP A 171 0.42 1.91 -16.04
C ASP A 171 0.09 3.41 -16.00
N LEU A 172 1.03 4.28 -16.39
CA LEU A 172 0.83 5.73 -16.46
C LEU A 172 0.28 6.14 -17.83
N ASP A 173 -1.04 6.04 -17.99
CA ASP A 173 -1.75 6.71 -19.08
C ASP A 173 -1.74 8.24 -18.87
N ILE A 174 -0.89 8.97 -19.61
CA ILE A 174 -0.89 10.44 -19.75
C ILE A 174 -1.70 10.94 -20.95
#